data_AF-A0A1Q5H3C2-F1
#
_entry.id   AF-A0A1Q5H3C2-F1
#
_cell.length_a   1.000
_cell.length_b   1.000
_cell.length_c   1.000
_cell.angle_alpha   90.00
_cell.angle_beta   90.00
_cell.angle_gamma   90.00
#
_symmetry.space_group_name_H-M   'P 1'
#
loop_
_entity.id
_entity.type
_entity.pdbx_description
1 polymer ?
#
loop_
_entity_poly.entity_id
_entity_poly.type
_entity_poly.pdbx_seq_one_letter_code
_entity_poly.pdbx_strand_id
1 'polypeptide(L)'
;MPTTAVTGHPAATRLSPPERRVLAAVGCGLRDDEIATALALSEESVAEHLAGVLVKLGLRDRDAAIVHAFDCGLVVPGRGVRTPAHRPPPQAPAPPTAAGRLRVSLLGPLRVRQEGRRLDAGHLRQQAVLAVLALGAGRSFSRRELLDGVWGAEPPTGNVVPVYVYRLRKALCTAGGPDPVIEHGARGYRLASEAVDVDVARFEQLSAAVAQAERAGEPRAVVSLCAQALGLFRGEPLAGLPGPFAEGERLRLTERRIALTQGKLEAQLRLGQHAEATAELFALTAAYPLHEPLAALLIRALHRNGRQAEALTVFERARRRLADDLGVAPGPVLRRAQRTVLRARS
;
A
#
# COMPACT_ATOMS: atom_id res chain seq x y z
N MET A 1 48.62 -15.71 -7.59
CA MET A 1 49.27 -14.40 -7.76
C MET A 1 49.59 -14.24 -9.24
N PRO A 2 49.29 -13.10 -9.89
CA PRO A 2 49.16 -11.78 -9.31
C PRO A 2 47.73 -11.24 -9.24
N THR A 3 47.64 -10.21 -8.41
CA THR A 3 46.48 -9.42 -8.01
C THR A 3 46.49 -8.12 -8.80
N THR A 4 45.37 -7.75 -9.41
CA THR A 4 45.06 -6.43 -10.00
C THR A 4 43.55 -6.38 -10.21
N ALA A 5 42.77 -5.35 -9.91
CA ALA A 5 42.98 -4.05 -9.30
C ALA A 5 41.62 -3.58 -8.75
N VAL A 6 41.64 -2.84 -7.64
CA VAL A 6 40.48 -2.09 -7.11
C VAL A 6 40.17 -0.97 -8.10
N THR A 7 39.00 -1.01 -8.74
CA THR A 7 38.46 0.12 -9.51
C THR A 7 37.41 0.82 -8.67
N GLY A 8 37.81 1.95 -8.10
CA GLY A 8 36.93 2.88 -7.40
C GLY A 8 35.93 3.52 -8.35
N HIS A 9 34.71 3.75 -7.85
CA HIS A 9 33.69 4.54 -8.54
C HIS A 9 34.16 5.99 -8.73
N PRO A 10 34.00 6.60 -9.93
CA PRO A 10 34.60 7.88 -10.29
C PRO A 10 33.99 9.13 -9.61
N ALA A 11 32.98 8.98 -8.75
CA ALA A 11 32.42 10.10 -7.97
C ALA A 11 33.08 10.26 -6.59
N ALA A 12 33.56 9.17 -5.97
CA ALA A 12 34.23 9.20 -4.66
C ALA A 12 35.66 9.77 -4.72
N THR A 13 36.20 9.97 -5.92
CA THR A 13 37.56 10.48 -6.17
C THR A 13 37.69 12.00 -6.00
N ARG A 14 36.58 12.74 -5.90
CA ARG A 14 36.58 14.22 -5.77
C ARG A 14 36.57 14.74 -4.33
N LEU A 15 36.34 13.87 -3.35
CA LEU A 15 36.33 14.25 -1.94
C LEU A 15 37.72 14.06 -1.31
N SER A 16 38.18 15.08 -0.62
CA SER A 16 39.39 15.02 0.19
C SER A 16 39.22 13.99 1.33
N PRO A 17 40.33 13.44 1.88
CA PRO A 17 40.26 12.53 3.02
C PRO A 17 39.43 13.04 4.22
N PRO A 18 39.52 14.31 4.66
CA PRO A 18 38.69 14.81 5.75
C PRO A 18 37.20 14.91 5.36
N GLU A 19 36.88 15.33 4.14
CA GLU A 19 35.49 15.37 3.64
C GLU A 19 34.84 13.98 3.61
N ARG A 20 35.59 12.93 3.23
CA ARG A 20 35.09 11.55 3.28
C ARG A 20 34.81 11.07 4.71
N ARG A 21 35.65 11.45 5.67
CA ARG A 21 35.46 11.10 7.08
C ARG A 21 34.26 11.83 7.68
N VAL A 22 34.07 13.11 7.34
CA VAL A 22 32.89 13.88 7.74
C VAL A 22 31.62 13.30 7.11
N LEU A 23 31.62 12.99 5.81
CA LEU A 23 30.48 12.36 5.12
C LEU A 23 30.11 10.99 5.72
N ALA A 24 31.10 10.18 6.10
CA ALA A 24 30.86 8.92 6.78
C ALA A 24 30.27 9.12 8.19
N ALA A 25 30.77 10.11 8.95
CA ALA A 25 30.26 10.42 10.28
C ALA A 25 28.83 11.00 10.24
N VAL A 26 28.54 11.85 9.24
CA VAL A 26 27.19 12.33 8.93
C VAL A 26 26.28 11.16 8.56
N GLY A 27 26.74 10.23 7.72
CA GLY A 27 26.00 9.01 7.39
C GLY A 27 25.72 8.12 8.61
N CYS A 28 26.59 8.13 9.61
CA CYS A 28 26.36 7.48 10.91
C CYS A 28 25.35 8.21 11.81
N GLY A 29 24.86 9.38 11.41
CA GLY A 29 23.86 10.18 12.13
C GLY A 29 24.42 11.04 13.26
N LEU A 30 25.74 11.29 13.29
CA LEU A 30 26.37 12.13 14.29
C LEU A 30 26.03 13.61 14.03
N ARG A 31 25.90 14.39 15.10
CA ARG A 31 25.79 15.86 15.08
C ARG A 31 27.17 16.50 14.96
N ASP A 32 27.23 17.79 14.61
CA ASP A 32 28.50 18.44 14.26
C ASP A 32 29.48 18.51 15.44
N ASP A 33 28.99 18.66 16.67
CA ASP A 33 29.75 18.55 17.92
C ASP A 33 30.35 17.15 18.13
N GLU A 34 29.57 16.10 17.85
CA GLU A 34 29.99 14.71 17.94
C GLU A 34 31.01 14.35 16.86
N ILE A 35 30.86 14.89 15.65
CA ILE A 35 31.82 14.72 14.55
C ILE A 35 33.12 15.45 14.86
N ALA A 36 33.04 16.70 15.36
CA ALA A 36 34.20 17.50 15.76
C ALA A 36 35.03 16.74 16.81
N THR A 37 34.35 16.20 17.82
CA THR A 37 34.98 15.36 18.85
C THR A 37 35.57 14.08 18.27
N ALA A 38 34.82 13.34 17.45
CA ALA A 38 35.25 12.04 16.91
C ALA A 38 36.39 12.13 15.91
N LEU A 39 36.52 13.27 15.20
CA LEU A 39 37.54 13.49 14.19
C LEU A 39 38.68 14.41 14.66
N ALA A 40 38.63 14.88 15.92
CA ALA A 40 39.56 15.87 16.48
C ALA A 40 39.65 17.14 15.61
N LEU A 41 38.49 17.67 15.21
CA LEU A 41 38.30 18.89 14.44
C LEU A 41 37.54 19.94 15.27
N SER A 42 37.57 21.21 14.87
CA SER A 42 36.61 22.20 15.37
C SER A 42 35.24 22.03 14.69
N GLU A 43 34.16 22.44 15.34
CA GLU A 43 32.81 22.44 14.73
C GLU A 43 32.75 23.30 13.46
N GLU A 44 33.48 24.41 13.44
CA GLU A 44 33.61 25.29 12.26
C GLU A 44 34.25 24.54 11.08
N SER A 45 35.32 23.77 11.31
CA SER A 45 35.89 22.91 10.28
C SER A 45 34.93 21.80 9.85
N VAL A 46 34.14 21.22 10.74
CA VAL A 46 33.13 20.21 10.35
C VAL A 46 32.09 20.81 9.41
N ALA A 47 31.60 22.02 9.71
CA ALA A 47 30.64 22.73 8.87
C ALA A 47 31.23 23.06 7.48
N GLU A 48 32.48 23.52 7.41
CA GLU A 48 33.18 23.80 6.15
C GLU A 48 33.34 22.54 5.27
N HIS A 49 33.77 21.43 5.86
CA HIS A 49 33.92 20.17 5.14
C HIS A 49 32.57 19.61 4.68
N LEU A 50 31.52 19.73 5.48
CA LEU A 50 30.17 19.30 5.07
C LEU A 50 29.62 20.18 3.94
N ALA A 51 29.80 21.50 4.00
CA ALA A 51 29.41 22.41 2.92
C ALA A 51 30.16 22.07 1.61
N GLY A 52 31.46 21.80 1.69
CA GLY A 52 32.27 21.36 0.55
C GLY A 52 31.77 20.03 -0.05
N VAL A 53 31.38 19.07 0.79
CA VAL A 53 30.77 17.80 0.38
C VAL A 53 29.43 18.03 -0.36
N LEU A 54 28.55 18.87 0.19
CA LEU A 54 27.25 19.16 -0.43
C LEU A 54 27.42 19.76 -1.83
N VAL A 55 28.31 20.73 -1.98
CA VAL A 55 28.59 21.38 -3.27
C VAL A 55 29.22 20.40 -4.27
N LYS A 56 30.24 19.64 -3.87
CA LYS A 56 30.96 18.71 -4.76
C LYS A 56 30.10 17.55 -5.24
N LEU A 57 29.10 17.16 -4.46
CA LEU A 57 28.18 16.05 -4.77
C LEU A 57 26.82 16.53 -5.29
N GLY A 58 26.57 17.84 -5.36
CA GLY A 58 25.29 18.39 -5.82
C GLY A 58 24.11 18.10 -4.89
N LEU A 59 24.38 17.97 -3.59
CA LEU A 59 23.40 17.61 -2.57
C LEU A 59 22.80 18.86 -1.93
N ARG A 60 21.49 18.84 -1.72
CA ARG A 60 20.73 20.03 -1.30
C ARG A 60 20.86 20.32 0.19
N ASP A 61 21.05 19.29 0.99
CA ASP A 61 21.03 19.37 2.44
C ASP A 61 21.74 18.16 3.08
N ARG A 62 21.87 18.21 4.41
CA ARG A 62 22.48 17.14 5.22
C ARG A 62 21.77 15.80 5.02
N ASP A 63 20.45 15.80 4.86
CA ASP A 63 19.68 14.57 4.66
C ASP A 63 20.05 13.90 3.34
N ALA A 64 20.25 14.68 2.27
CA ALA A 64 20.78 14.19 1.00
C ALA A 64 22.22 13.67 1.13
N ALA A 65 23.07 14.28 1.97
CA ALA A 65 24.40 13.77 2.30
C ALA A 65 24.35 12.42 3.04
N ILE A 66 23.44 12.27 3.99
CA ILE A 66 23.21 11.00 4.69
C ILE A 66 22.82 9.91 3.68
N VAL A 67 21.86 10.20 2.80
CA VAL A 67 21.40 9.25 1.76
C VAL A 67 22.56 8.87 0.83
N HIS A 68 23.32 9.84 0.35
CA HIS A 68 24.46 9.60 -0.55
C HIS A 68 25.56 8.76 0.11
N ALA A 69 25.85 8.98 1.40
CA ALA A 69 26.84 8.20 2.15
C ALA A 69 26.47 6.71 2.23
N PHE A 70 25.18 6.40 2.36
CA PHE A 70 24.68 5.02 2.35
C PHE A 70 24.64 4.41 0.95
N ASP A 71 24.21 5.16 -0.06
CA ASP A 71 24.13 4.68 -1.45
C ASP A 71 25.51 4.34 -2.03
N CYS A 72 26.55 5.05 -1.60
CA CYS A 72 27.94 4.78 -1.99
C CYS A 72 28.64 3.77 -1.06
N GLY A 73 27.95 3.20 -0.07
CA GLY A 73 28.50 2.20 0.84
C GLY A 73 29.58 2.71 1.81
N LEU A 74 29.65 4.02 2.06
CA LEU A 74 30.62 4.62 2.99
C LEU A 74 30.30 4.29 4.47
N VAL A 75 29.05 3.90 4.76
CA VAL A 75 28.58 3.56 6.10
C VAL A 75 27.84 2.23 6.08
N VAL A 76 28.21 1.34 7.01
CA VAL A 76 27.54 0.05 7.22
C VAL A 76 26.54 0.20 8.39
N PRO A 77 25.24 -0.10 8.21
CA PRO A 77 24.25 0.00 9.28
C PRO A 77 24.62 -0.87 10.50
N GLY A 78 24.53 -0.29 11.70
CA GLY A 78 24.70 -1.03 12.97
C GLY A 78 26.05 -0.87 13.68
N ARG A 79 26.97 -0.03 13.17
CA ARG A 79 28.24 0.30 13.83
C ARG A 79 28.37 1.79 14.20
N GLY A 80 27.29 2.41 14.68
CA GLY A 80 27.31 3.75 15.26
C GLY A 80 27.45 3.70 16.78
N VAL A 81 28.22 4.64 17.36
CA VAL A 81 28.33 4.83 18.82
C VAL A 81 26.94 5.12 19.38
N ARG A 82 26.51 4.34 20.38
CA ARG A 82 25.24 4.57 21.09
C ARG A 82 25.43 5.75 22.05
N THR A 83 24.91 6.92 21.72
CA THR A 83 24.82 8.03 22.68
C THR A 83 23.66 7.77 23.65
N PRO A 84 23.84 7.90 24.98
CA PRO A 84 22.76 7.76 25.94
C PRO A 84 21.77 8.92 25.79
N ALA A 85 20.50 8.61 25.51
CA ALA A 85 19.44 9.60 25.37
C ALA A 85 19.12 10.27 26.72
N HIS A 86 19.07 11.60 26.73
CA HIS A 86 18.59 12.41 27.84
C HIS A 86 17.08 12.14 28.07
N ARG A 87 16.73 11.65 29.27
CA ARG A 87 15.37 11.24 29.65
C ARG A 87 14.66 12.41 30.35
N PRO A 88 13.50 12.91 29.86
CA PRO A 88 12.68 13.84 30.63
C PRO A 88 12.06 13.13 31.86
N PRO A 89 11.68 13.86 32.93
CA PRO A 89 11.25 13.25 34.19
C PRO A 89 9.96 12.45 34.05
N PRO A 90 9.79 11.37 34.84
CA PRO A 90 8.68 10.44 34.68
C PRO A 90 7.36 11.09 35.13
N GLN A 91 6.39 11.17 34.23
CA GLN A 91 4.99 11.32 34.61
C GLN A 91 4.46 9.96 35.09
N ALA A 92 3.63 9.98 36.14
CA ALA A 92 3.13 8.80 36.83
C ALA A 92 2.49 7.78 35.86
N PRO A 93 2.67 6.46 36.07
CA PRO A 93 2.15 5.46 35.18
C PRO A 93 0.62 5.40 35.29
N ALA A 94 -0.06 5.77 34.20
CA ALA A 94 -1.43 5.33 33.96
C ALA A 94 -1.43 3.78 33.88
N PRO A 95 -2.52 3.11 34.29
CA PRO A 95 -2.60 1.64 34.25
C PRO A 95 -2.32 1.13 32.82
N PRO A 96 -1.74 -0.06 32.65
CA PRO A 96 -1.45 -0.61 31.34
C PRO A 96 -2.75 -0.89 30.58
N THR A 97 -3.23 0.10 29.84
CA THR A 97 -4.16 -0.13 28.74
C THR A 97 -3.41 -0.95 27.71
N ALA A 98 -3.98 -2.09 27.32
CA ALA A 98 -3.45 -2.97 26.28
C ALA A 98 -2.88 -2.14 25.13
N ALA A 99 -1.57 -2.26 24.88
CA ALA A 99 -0.88 -1.54 23.81
C ALA A 99 -1.72 -1.68 22.53
N GLY A 100 -2.26 -0.57 22.04
CA GLY A 100 -3.27 -0.61 20.99
C GLY A 100 -2.71 -1.26 19.74
N ARG A 101 -3.45 -2.24 19.20
CA ARG A 101 -3.07 -3.02 18.03
C ARG A 101 -2.77 -2.10 16.84
N LEU A 102 -1.69 -2.38 16.13
CA LEU A 102 -1.30 -1.61 14.94
C LEU A 102 -2.34 -1.84 13.84
N ARG A 103 -2.84 -0.78 13.20
CA ARG A 103 -3.77 -0.89 12.07
C ARG A 103 -3.11 -0.42 10.79
N VAL A 104 -3.08 -1.27 9.78
CA VAL A 104 -2.61 -0.96 8.42
C VAL A 104 -3.83 -0.94 7.49
N SER A 105 -4.03 0.18 6.81
CA SER A 105 -5.09 0.34 5.81
C SER A 105 -4.51 0.39 4.41
N LEU A 106 -4.97 -0.50 3.53
CA LEU A 106 -4.53 -0.65 2.14
C LEU A 106 -5.71 -0.59 1.15
N LEU A 107 -6.95 -0.58 1.61
CA LEU A 107 -8.15 -0.38 0.77
C LEU A 107 -8.35 1.12 0.45
N GLY A 108 -7.29 1.77 -0.01
CA GLY A 108 -7.15 3.22 -0.19
C GLY A 108 -5.67 3.59 -0.21
N PRO A 109 -5.33 4.88 -0.04
CA PRO A 109 -3.96 5.28 0.27
C PRO A 109 -3.47 4.60 1.56
N LEU A 110 -2.21 4.16 1.57
CA LEU A 110 -1.63 3.47 2.71
C LEU A 110 -1.69 4.36 3.95
N ARG A 111 -2.26 3.83 5.04
CA ARG A 111 -2.27 4.51 6.34
C ARG A 111 -1.92 3.52 7.43
N VAL A 112 -1.04 3.95 8.32
CA VAL A 112 -0.71 3.21 9.53
C VAL A 112 -1.21 4.00 10.73
N ARG A 113 -1.90 3.33 11.65
CA ARG A 113 -2.36 3.92 12.91
C ARG A 113 -2.09 3.02 14.08
N GLN A 114 -1.82 3.62 15.22
CA GLN A 114 -1.71 2.94 16.51
C GLN A 114 -2.42 3.78 17.57
N GLU A 115 -3.31 3.19 18.36
CA GLU A 115 -4.07 3.91 19.41
C GLU A 115 -4.72 5.21 18.90
N GLY A 116 -5.19 5.19 17.65
CA GLY A 116 -5.77 6.37 16.99
C GLY A 116 -4.74 7.40 16.47
N ARG A 117 -3.46 7.31 16.81
CA ARG A 117 -2.40 8.17 16.24
C ARG A 117 -1.98 7.66 14.85
N ARG A 118 -1.67 8.58 13.93
CA ARG A 118 -1.10 8.22 12.62
C ARG A 118 0.40 8.03 12.76
N LEU A 119 0.92 6.96 12.16
CA LEU A 119 2.36 6.69 12.08
C LEU A 119 2.84 6.96 10.65
N ASP A 120 4.03 7.55 10.53
CA ASP A 120 4.65 7.79 9.24
C ASP A 120 5.39 6.54 8.75
N ALA A 121 4.82 5.87 7.76
CA ALA A 121 5.41 4.69 7.13
C ALA A 121 6.53 5.03 6.12
N GLY A 122 6.93 6.31 6.03
CA GLY A 122 7.97 6.82 5.14
C GLY A 122 7.49 7.05 3.71
N HIS A 123 8.43 7.20 2.79
CA HIS A 123 8.15 7.43 1.37
C HIS A 123 7.53 6.20 0.66
N LEU A 124 7.00 6.39 -0.56
CA LEU A 124 6.19 5.40 -1.28
C LEU A 124 6.85 4.01 -1.46
N ARG A 125 8.16 3.94 -1.70
CA ARG A 125 8.90 2.67 -1.78
C ARG A 125 8.96 1.93 -0.44
N GLN A 126 9.13 2.65 0.67
CA GLN A 126 9.08 2.06 2.02
C GLN A 126 7.67 1.57 2.35
N GLN A 127 6.66 2.36 1.99
CA GLN A 127 5.25 1.98 2.10
C GLN A 127 4.90 0.73 1.26
N ALA A 128 5.47 0.62 0.05
CA ALA A 128 5.28 -0.56 -0.81
C ALA A 128 5.84 -1.83 -0.17
N VAL A 129 7.03 -1.77 0.46
CA VAL A 129 7.57 -2.91 1.24
C VAL A 129 6.61 -3.31 2.37
N LEU A 130 6.06 -2.34 3.10
CA LEU A 130 5.07 -2.63 4.15
C LEU A 130 3.81 -3.28 3.57
N ALA A 131 3.32 -2.81 2.42
CA ALA A 131 2.15 -3.38 1.76
C ALA A 131 2.36 -4.86 1.37
N VAL A 132 3.54 -5.22 0.84
CA VAL A 132 3.88 -6.62 0.53
C VAL A 132 3.80 -7.49 1.78
N LEU A 133 4.41 -7.05 2.87
CA LEU A 133 4.42 -7.79 4.13
C LEU A 133 3.02 -7.90 4.75
N ALA A 134 2.23 -6.82 4.71
CA ALA A 134 0.89 -6.77 5.27
C ALA A 134 -0.12 -7.64 4.51
N LEU A 135 0.01 -7.74 3.18
CA LEU A 135 -0.87 -8.57 2.35
C LEU A 135 -0.50 -10.05 2.34
N GLY A 136 0.69 -10.40 2.83
CA GLY A 136 1.12 -11.79 2.93
C GLY A 136 0.54 -12.60 4.09
N ALA A 137 -0.37 -12.04 4.91
CA ALA A 137 -1.07 -12.77 5.99
C ALA A 137 -0.14 -13.60 6.91
N GLY A 138 1.01 -13.06 7.32
CA GLY A 138 2.00 -13.75 8.16
C GLY A 138 3.01 -14.63 7.40
N ARG A 139 2.87 -14.76 6.08
CA ARG A 139 3.89 -15.38 5.21
C ARG A 139 5.20 -14.62 5.29
N SER A 140 6.31 -15.36 5.29
CA SER A 140 7.65 -14.77 5.16
C SER A 140 8.00 -14.56 3.70
N PHE A 141 8.57 -13.40 3.39
CA PHE A 141 9.06 -13.02 2.08
C PHE A 141 10.58 -12.94 2.12
N SER A 142 11.23 -13.65 1.22
CA SER A 142 12.64 -13.49 0.98
C SER A 142 12.97 -12.06 0.53
N ARG A 143 14.22 -11.66 0.69
CA ARG A 143 14.69 -10.38 0.16
C ARG A 143 14.44 -10.26 -1.35
N ARG A 144 14.61 -11.35 -2.09
CA ARG A 144 14.37 -11.37 -3.54
C ARG A 144 12.89 -11.12 -3.85
N GLU A 145 11.96 -11.78 -3.18
CA GLU A 145 10.52 -11.54 -3.37
C GLU A 145 10.13 -10.08 -3.07
N LEU A 146 10.72 -9.47 -2.03
CA LEU A 146 10.49 -8.06 -1.73
C LEU A 146 11.08 -7.14 -2.81
N LEU A 147 12.24 -7.48 -3.36
CA LEU A 147 12.84 -6.74 -4.47
C LEU A 147 11.99 -6.86 -5.73
N ASP A 148 11.64 -8.08 -6.13
CA ASP A 148 10.86 -8.36 -7.32
C ASP A 148 9.46 -7.72 -7.23
N GLY A 149 8.81 -7.80 -6.06
CA GLY A 149 7.47 -7.25 -5.85
C GLY A 149 7.40 -5.73 -5.85
N VAL A 150 8.42 -5.06 -5.34
CA VAL A 150 8.44 -3.59 -5.26
C VAL A 150 9.10 -3.00 -6.51
N TRP A 151 10.27 -3.49 -6.94
CA TRP A 151 11.04 -2.90 -8.05
C TRP A 151 10.90 -3.62 -9.40
N GLY A 152 10.44 -4.87 -9.43
CA GLY A 152 10.30 -5.62 -10.68
C GLY A 152 11.64 -5.78 -11.40
N ALA A 153 11.67 -5.46 -12.69
CA ALA A 153 12.84 -5.64 -13.54
C ALA A 153 13.98 -4.64 -13.28
N GLU A 154 13.73 -3.57 -12.50
CA GLU A 154 14.70 -2.49 -12.25
C GLU A 154 15.02 -2.37 -10.75
N PRO A 155 15.64 -3.38 -10.13
CA PRO A 155 16.05 -3.31 -8.74
C PRO A 155 17.17 -2.28 -8.55
N PRO A 156 17.22 -1.60 -7.39
CA PRO A 156 18.31 -0.68 -7.09
C PRO A 156 19.60 -1.46 -6.90
N THR A 157 20.73 -0.80 -7.15
CA THR A 157 22.05 -1.36 -6.87
C THR A 157 22.21 -1.56 -5.35
N GLY A 158 22.62 -2.78 -4.95
CA GLY A 158 22.92 -3.10 -3.54
C GLY A 158 21.77 -3.67 -2.71
N ASN A 159 21.92 -3.59 -1.39
CA ASN A 159 21.04 -4.25 -0.41
C ASN A 159 20.13 -3.27 0.35
N VAL A 160 19.09 -2.80 -0.32
CA VAL A 160 18.18 -1.77 0.22
C VAL A 160 17.08 -2.32 1.14
N VAL A 161 16.68 -3.59 1.01
CA VAL A 161 15.55 -4.17 1.76
C VAL A 161 15.74 -4.08 3.29
N PRO A 162 16.91 -4.45 3.86
CA PRO A 162 17.17 -4.29 5.29
C PRO A 162 17.04 -2.84 5.77
N VAL A 163 17.39 -1.86 4.94
CA VAL A 163 17.27 -0.43 5.27
C VAL A 163 15.81 -0.03 5.40
N TYR A 164 14.97 -0.42 4.44
CA TYR A 164 13.53 -0.18 4.53
C TYR A 164 12.89 -0.89 5.71
N VAL A 165 13.26 -2.15 5.98
CA VAL A 165 12.77 -2.89 7.14
C VAL A 165 13.20 -2.23 8.44
N TYR A 166 14.44 -1.75 8.54
CA TYR A 166 14.91 -1.02 9.72
C TYR A 166 14.09 0.26 9.97
N ARG A 167 13.87 1.08 8.93
CA ARG A 167 13.06 2.30 9.02
C ARG A 167 11.61 2.00 9.39
N LEU A 168 11.02 0.97 8.79
CA LEU A 168 9.68 0.50 9.13
C LEU A 168 9.62 0.04 10.58
N ARG A 169 10.58 -0.76 11.06
CA ARG A 169 10.63 -1.16 12.48
C ARG A 169 10.66 0.06 13.40
N LYS A 170 11.51 1.05 13.10
CA LYS A 170 11.59 2.30 13.87
C LYS A 170 10.26 3.08 13.85
N ALA A 171 9.60 3.16 12.70
CA ALA A 171 8.33 3.85 12.54
C ALA A 171 7.15 3.13 13.21
N LEU A 172 7.20 1.80 13.26
CA LEU A 172 6.16 0.92 13.82
C LEU A 172 6.42 0.53 15.28
N CYS A 173 7.52 1.01 15.89
CA CYS A 173 7.85 0.74 17.29
C CYS A 173 6.72 1.20 18.21
N THR A 174 6.19 0.26 18.99
CA THR A 174 5.20 0.52 20.02
C THR A 174 5.92 0.96 21.30
N ALA A 175 5.29 1.82 22.11
CA ALA A 175 5.87 2.33 23.36
C ALA A 175 6.03 1.27 24.47
N GLY A 176 5.82 -0.03 24.19
CA GLY A 176 5.62 -1.09 25.18
C GLY A 176 6.61 -2.26 25.21
N GLY A 177 7.61 -2.37 24.34
CA GLY A 177 8.61 -3.45 24.43
C GLY A 177 9.18 -3.94 23.09
N PRO A 178 10.14 -4.90 23.13
CA PRO A 178 11.11 -5.14 22.06
C PRO A 178 10.65 -6.03 20.91
N ASP A 179 9.41 -6.52 20.87
CA ASP A 179 8.99 -7.42 19.80
C ASP A 179 8.84 -6.68 18.46
N PRO A 180 9.63 -7.03 17.44
CA PRO A 180 9.62 -6.29 16.19
C PRO A 180 8.37 -6.67 15.39
N VAL A 181 7.48 -5.70 15.18
CA VAL A 181 6.29 -5.82 14.29
C VAL A 181 6.63 -6.48 12.95
N ILE A 182 7.84 -6.26 12.44
CA ILE A 182 8.40 -6.99 11.30
C ILE A 182 9.48 -7.94 11.81
N GLU A 183 9.26 -9.24 11.71
CA GLU A 183 10.18 -10.27 12.14
C GLU A 183 11.12 -10.67 11.00
N HIS A 184 12.31 -11.14 11.34
CA HIS A 184 13.27 -11.70 10.38
C HIS A 184 13.64 -13.11 10.80
N GLY A 185 13.40 -14.09 9.92
CA GLY A 185 13.72 -15.50 10.14
C GLY A 185 14.42 -16.11 8.93
N ALA A 186 14.64 -17.42 8.97
CA ALA A 186 15.36 -18.15 7.92
C ALA A 186 14.76 -17.99 6.51
N ARG A 187 13.46 -17.67 6.41
CA ARG A 187 12.71 -17.47 5.16
C ARG A 187 12.58 -15.99 4.75
N GLY A 188 13.25 -15.07 5.45
CA GLY A 188 13.21 -13.63 5.19
C GLY A 188 12.34 -12.86 6.19
N TYR A 189 11.57 -11.89 5.70
CA TYR A 189 10.82 -10.94 6.52
C TYR A 189 9.33 -11.27 6.56
N ARG A 190 8.68 -11.12 7.71
CA ARG A 190 7.23 -11.23 7.85
C ARG A 190 6.67 -10.14 8.77
N LEU A 191 5.42 -9.78 8.57
CA LEU A 191 4.67 -8.96 9.52
C LEU A 191 4.03 -9.87 10.58
N ALA A 192 4.20 -9.54 11.86
CA ALA A 192 3.58 -10.28 12.96
C ALA A 192 2.06 -10.09 12.96
N SER A 193 1.32 -11.06 12.43
CA SER A 193 -0.13 -10.98 12.20
C SER A 193 -0.96 -10.75 13.47
N GLU A 194 -0.51 -11.26 14.60
CA GLU A 194 -1.19 -11.08 15.89
C GLU A 194 -1.13 -9.63 16.37
N ALA A 195 -0.06 -8.91 16.03
CA ALA A 195 0.16 -7.51 16.41
C ALA A 195 -0.49 -6.50 15.45
N VAL A 196 -0.95 -6.94 14.27
CA VAL A 196 -1.41 -6.04 13.19
C VAL A 196 -2.79 -6.38 12.65
N ASP A 197 -3.71 -5.41 12.70
CA ASP A 197 -4.96 -5.43 11.98
C ASP A 197 -4.79 -4.85 10.56
N VAL A 198 -5.01 -5.67 9.54
CA VAL A 198 -5.00 -5.24 8.13
C VAL A 198 -6.44 -5.18 7.61
N ASP A 199 -6.85 -4.04 7.07
CA ASP A 199 -8.22 -3.86 6.55
C ASP A 199 -8.57 -4.84 5.42
N VAL A 200 -7.59 -5.24 4.61
CA VAL A 200 -7.76 -6.28 3.59
C VAL A 200 -8.12 -7.63 4.21
N ALA A 201 -7.47 -8.04 5.30
CA ALA A 201 -7.82 -9.29 5.98
C ALA A 201 -9.27 -9.26 6.51
N ARG A 202 -9.71 -8.11 7.04
CA ARG A 202 -11.12 -7.91 7.44
C ARG A 202 -12.07 -7.97 6.24
N PHE A 203 -11.67 -7.40 5.11
CA PHE A 203 -12.43 -7.50 3.87
C PHE A 203 -12.56 -8.94 3.37
N GLU A 204 -11.52 -9.76 3.47
CA GLU A 204 -11.58 -11.20 3.15
C GLU A 204 -12.58 -11.93 4.03
N GLN A 205 -12.54 -11.70 5.35
CA GLN A 205 -13.46 -12.31 6.31
C GLN A 205 -14.92 -11.93 6.01
N LEU A 206 -15.19 -10.64 5.76
CA LEU A 206 -16.53 -10.19 5.39
C LEU A 206 -16.98 -10.77 4.04
N SER A 207 -16.08 -10.89 3.07
CA SER A 207 -16.39 -11.52 1.77
C SER A 207 -16.76 -12.99 1.93
N ALA A 208 -16.06 -13.73 2.81
CA ALA A 208 -16.39 -15.11 3.13
C ALA A 208 -17.77 -15.23 3.81
N ALA A 209 -18.08 -14.31 4.73
CA ALA A 209 -19.39 -14.24 5.38
C ALA A 209 -20.51 -13.90 4.38
N VAL A 210 -20.27 -13.02 3.41
CA VAL A 210 -21.21 -12.75 2.31
C VAL A 210 -21.52 -14.02 1.54
N ALA A 211 -20.50 -14.77 1.13
CA ALA A 211 -20.70 -16.02 0.39
C ALA A 211 -21.47 -17.07 1.21
N GLN A 212 -21.32 -17.08 2.54
CA GLN A 212 -22.13 -17.93 3.42
C GLN A 212 -23.59 -17.49 3.46
N ALA A 213 -23.86 -16.19 3.62
CA ALA A 213 -25.21 -15.64 3.61
C ALA A 213 -25.92 -15.83 2.25
N GLU A 214 -25.19 -15.75 1.14
CA GLU A 214 -25.71 -16.06 -0.19
C GLU A 214 -26.17 -17.51 -0.30
N ARG A 215 -25.35 -18.46 0.17
CA ARG A 215 -25.68 -19.89 0.21
C ARG A 215 -26.86 -20.21 1.13
N ALA A 216 -26.99 -19.47 2.22
CA ALA A 216 -28.13 -19.57 3.14
C ALA A 216 -29.42 -18.91 2.60
N GLY A 217 -29.35 -18.20 1.47
CA GLY A 217 -30.51 -17.51 0.91
C GLY A 217 -30.97 -16.32 1.77
N GLU A 218 -30.06 -15.65 2.46
CA GLU A 218 -30.34 -14.55 3.39
C GLU A 218 -30.01 -13.17 2.76
N PRO A 219 -30.86 -12.61 1.88
CA PRO A 219 -30.52 -11.39 1.16
C PRO A 219 -30.30 -10.17 2.07
N ARG A 220 -30.97 -10.09 3.24
CA ARG A 220 -30.73 -9.01 4.22
C ARG A 220 -29.32 -9.07 4.79
N ALA A 221 -28.84 -10.26 5.13
CA ALA A 221 -27.49 -10.46 5.64
C ALA A 221 -26.44 -10.13 4.56
N VAL A 222 -26.69 -10.55 3.30
CA VAL A 222 -25.84 -10.19 2.15
C VAL A 222 -25.69 -8.67 2.01
N VAL A 223 -26.81 -7.92 1.99
CA VAL A 223 -26.74 -6.46 1.87
C VAL A 223 -25.93 -5.83 3.01
N SER A 224 -26.18 -6.24 4.26
CA SER A 224 -25.49 -5.71 5.44
C SER A 224 -23.99 -6.00 5.41
N LEU A 225 -23.59 -7.24 5.15
CA LEU A 225 -22.19 -7.67 5.12
C LEU A 225 -21.44 -7.02 3.94
N CYS A 226 -22.05 -6.94 2.76
CA CYS A 226 -21.48 -6.20 1.64
C CYS A 226 -21.28 -4.72 1.97
N ALA A 227 -22.26 -4.07 2.61
CA ALA A 227 -22.13 -2.67 2.99
C ALA A 227 -20.96 -2.44 3.97
N GLN A 228 -20.80 -3.32 4.96
CA GLN A 228 -19.66 -3.27 5.88
C GLN A 228 -18.31 -3.43 5.18
N ALA A 229 -18.21 -4.39 4.25
CA ALA A 229 -17.01 -4.66 3.49
C ALA A 229 -16.65 -3.53 2.53
N LEU A 230 -17.64 -3.00 1.80
CA LEU A 230 -17.47 -1.86 0.90
C LEU A 230 -17.09 -0.58 1.66
N GLY A 231 -17.59 -0.40 2.88
CA GLY A 231 -17.23 0.71 3.76
C GLY A 231 -15.76 0.73 4.21
N LEU A 232 -15.01 -0.37 4.01
CA LEU A 232 -13.57 -0.39 4.24
C LEU A 232 -12.79 0.35 3.13
N PHE A 233 -13.35 0.43 1.92
CA PHE A 233 -12.71 1.11 0.80
C PHE A 233 -12.80 2.63 0.95
N ARG A 234 -11.66 3.29 0.81
CA ARG A 234 -11.46 4.73 0.93
C ARG A 234 -10.73 5.26 -0.31
N GLY A 235 -11.29 4.94 -1.48
CA GLY A 235 -10.71 5.24 -2.78
C GLY A 235 -10.15 4.01 -3.50
N GLU A 236 -9.15 4.24 -4.34
CA GLU A 236 -8.41 3.20 -5.05
C GLU A 236 -7.54 2.39 -4.08
N PRO A 237 -7.60 1.04 -4.08
CA PRO A 237 -6.72 0.20 -3.27
C PRO A 237 -5.24 0.47 -3.57
N LEU A 238 -4.40 0.52 -2.54
CA LEU A 238 -2.95 0.76 -2.67
C LEU A 238 -2.62 2.03 -3.48
N ALA A 239 -3.47 3.05 -3.41
CA ALA A 239 -3.30 4.29 -4.19
C ALA A 239 -1.90 4.88 -4.03
N GLY A 240 -1.25 5.17 -5.15
CA GLY A 240 0.08 5.77 -5.20
C GLY A 240 1.26 4.84 -4.87
N LEU A 241 1.03 3.59 -4.46
CA LEU A 241 2.12 2.65 -4.19
C LEU A 241 2.70 2.10 -5.51
N PRO A 242 4.03 2.16 -5.69
CA PRO A 242 4.70 1.66 -6.89
C PRO A 242 4.95 0.15 -6.83
N GLY A 243 5.17 -0.44 -8.00
CA GLY A 243 5.72 -1.79 -8.15
C GLY A 243 4.69 -2.84 -8.58
N PRO A 244 5.17 -3.93 -9.22
CA PRO A 244 4.30 -4.93 -9.81
C PRO A 244 3.37 -5.61 -8.80
N PHE A 245 3.81 -5.79 -7.55
CA PHE A 245 2.96 -6.36 -6.51
C PHE A 245 1.78 -5.43 -6.18
N ALA A 246 2.05 -4.12 -6.03
CA ALA A 246 1.01 -3.16 -5.72
C ALA A 246 0.01 -2.99 -6.86
N GLU A 247 0.48 -3.03 -8.11
CA GLU A 247 -0.35 -3.00 -9.32
C GLU A 247 -1.27 -4.22 -9.42
N GLY A 248 -0.71 -5.42 -9.24
CA GLY A 248 -1.49 -6.67 -9.25
C GLY A 248 -2.56 -6.71 -8.16
N GLU A 249 -2.19 -6.35 -6.93
CA GLU A 249 -3.14 -6.32 -5.81
C GLU A 249 -4.21 -5.23 -5.98
N ARG A 250 -3.85 -4.09 -6.58
CA ARG A 250 -4.81 -3.04 -6.89
C ARG A 250 -5.86 -3.50 -7.89
N LEU A 251 -5.45 -4.20 -8.95
CA LEU A 251 -6.38 -4.77 -9.92
C LEU A 251 -7.30 -5.80 -9.23
N ARG A 252 -6.71 -6.77 -8.53
CA ARG A 252 -7.45 -7.82 -7.81
C ARG A 252 -8.49 -7.26 -6.83
N LEU A 253 -8.10 -6.28 -6.01
CA LEU A 253 -8.98 -5.68 -5.01
C LEU A 253 -10.07 -4.81 -5.65
N THR A 254 -9.78 -4.15 -6.77
CA THR A 254 -10.76 -3.36 -7.52
C THR A 254 -11.83 -4.25 -8.15
N GLU A 255 -11.44 -5.35 -8.79
CA GLU A 255 -12.36 -6.34 -9.34
C GLU A 255 -13.27 -6.93 -8.26
N ARG A 256 -12.69 -7.26 -7.10
CA ARG A 256 -13.46 -7.77 -5.97
C ARG A 256 -14.42 -6.75 -5.38
N ARG A 257 -14.05 -5.47 -5.33
CA ARG A 257 -14.98 -4.39 -4.95
C ARG A 257 -16.18 -4.38 -5.89
N ILE A 258 -15.94 -4.45 -7.20
CA ILE A 258 -17.00 -4.45 -8.22
C ILE A 258 -17.93 -5.67 -8.05
N ALA A 259 -17.36 -6.86 -7.90
CA ALA A 259 -18.13 -8.09 -7.71
C ALA A 259 -18.99 -8.03 -6.43
N LEU A 260 -18.45 -7.50 -5.32
CA LEU A 260 -19.18 -7.38 -4.07
C LEU A 260 -20.31 -6.34 -4.15
N THR A 261 -20.06 -5.23 -4.83
CA THR A 261 -21.10 -4.23 -5.13
C THR A 261 -22.21 -4.83 -5.99
N GLN A 262 -21.88 -5.64 -7.00
CA GLN A 262 -22.88 -6.36 -7.80
C GLN A 262 -23.74 -7.28 -6.94
N GLY A 263 -23.14 -8.13 -6.11
CA GLY A 263 -23.87 -9.04 -5.22
C GLY A 263 -24.80 -8.30 -4.24
N LYS A 264 -24.33 -7.17 -3.68
CA LYS A 264 -25.16 -6.27 -2.85
C LYS A 264 -26.39 -5.79 -3.63
N LEU A 265 -26.20 -5.28 -4.83
CA LEU A 265 -27.29 -4.72 -5.66
C LEU A 265 -28.28 -5.80 -6.07
N GLU A 266 -27.80 -7.01 -6.41
CA GLU A 266 -28.69 -8.14 -6.68
C GLU A 266 -29.53 -8.52 -5.45
N ALA A 267 -28.93 -8.54 -4.26
CA ALA A 267 -29.65 -8.80 -3.02
C ALA A 267 -30.68 -7.70 -2.71
N GLN A 268 -30.35 -6.42 -2.91
CA GLN A 268 -31.28 -5.30 -2.77
C GLN A 268 -32.48 -5.44 -3.71
N LEU A 269 -32.25 -5.80 -4.98
CA LEU A 269 -33.33 -6.06 -5.93
C LEU A 269 -34.19 -7.27 -5.57
N ARG A 270 -33.68 -8.26 -4.83
CA ARG A 270 -34.49 -9.36 -4.28
C ARG A 270 -35.34 -8.92 -3.09
N LEU A 271 -34.89 -7.92 -2.34
CA LEU A 271 -35.59 -7.34 -1.19
C LEU A 271 -36.64 -6.28 -1.57
N GLY A 272 -36.80 -5.97 -2.85
CA GLY A 272 -37.69 -4.89 -3.31
C GLY A 272 -37.11 -3.48 -3.14
N GLN A 273 -35.83 -3.35 -2.77
CA GLN A 273 -35.12 -2.07 -2.61
C GLN A 273 -34.67 -1.52 -3.97
N HIS A 274 -35.63 -1.33 -4.87
CA HIS A 274 -35.35 -1.06 -6.27
C HIS A 274 -34.86 0.35 -6.54
N ALA A 275 -35.35 1.35 -5.80
CA ALA A 275 -34.97 2.74 -6.00
C ALA A 275 -33.50 2.97 -5.65
N GLU A 276 -33.04 2.52 -4.48
CA GLU A 276 -31.63 2.67 -4.07
C GLU A 276 -30.70 1.90 -5.01
N ALA A 277 -31.05 0.65 -5.34
CA ALA A 277 -30.24 -0.18 -6.23
C ALA A 277 -30.14 0.42 -7.65
N THR A 278 -31.24 0.97 -8.18
CA THR A 278 -31.23 1.59 -9.52
C THR A 278 -30.34 2.84 -9.56
N ALA A 279 -30.40 3.70 -8.54
CA ALA A 279 -29.55 4.89 -8.47
C ALA A 279 -28.05 4.55 -8.43
N GLU A 280 -27.67 3.58 -7.59
CA GLU A 280 -26.28 3.11 -7.50
C GLU A 280 -25.83 2.44 -8.81
N LEU A 281 -26.70 1.67 -9.48
CA LEU A 281 -26.42 1.06 -10.78
C LEU A 281 -26.21 2.09 -11.91
N PHE A 282 -26.94 3.20 -11.90
CA PHE A 282 -26.70 4.29 -12.86
C PHE A 282 -25.29 4.87 -12.71
N ALA A 283 -24.86 5.15 -11.48
CA ALA A 283 -23.51 5.66 -11.22
C ALA A 283 -22.42 4.67 -11.67
N LEU A 284 -22.59 3.38 -11.36
CA LEU A 284 -21.62 2.34 -11.71
C LEU A 284 -21.54 2.08 -13.22
N THR A 285 -22.67 2.07 -13.94
CA THR A 285 -22.67 1.88 -15.40
C THR A 285 -22.12 3.09 -16.15
N ALA A 286 -22.21 4.28 -15.58
CA ALA A 286 -21.52 5.46 -16.09
C ALA A 286 -19.99 5.35 -15.89
N ALA A 287 -19.55 4.92 -14.70
CA ALA A 287 -18.14 4.75 -14.34
C ALA A 287 -17.46 3.56 -15.04
N TYR A 288 -18.20 2.50 -15.34
CA TYR A 288 -17.71 1.28 -15.99
C TYR A 288 -18.51 0.98 -17.28
N PRO A 289 -18.33 1.79 -18.34
CA PRO A 289 -19.08 1.72 -19.61
C PRO A 289 -19.19 0.34 -20.26
N LEU A 290 -18.08 -0.41 -20.21
CA LEU A 290 -17.89 -1.68 -20.92
C LEU A 290 -18.19 -2.90 -20.04
N HIS A 291 -18.65 -2.69 -18.80
CA HIS A 291 -18.91 -3.77 -17.86
C HIS A 291 -20.33 -4.34 -18.06
N GLU A 292 -20.47 -5.28 -19.00
CA GLU A 292 -21.76 -5.88 -19.39
C GLU A 292 -22.63 -6.38 -18.22
N PRO A 293 -22.11 -7.08 -17.19
CA PRO A 293 -22.92 -7.49 -16.04
C PRO A 293 -23.61 -6.34 -15.29
N LEU A 294 -22.97 -5.17 -15.15
CA LEU A 294 -23.58 -3.99 -14.50
C LEU A 294 -24.72 -3.44 -15.37
N ALA A 295 -24.50 -3.34 -16.68
CA ALA A 295 -25.54 -2.90 -17.62
C ALA A 295 -26.74 -3.87 -17.59
N ALA A 296 -26.49 -5.18 -17.61
CA ALA A 296 -27.54 -6.20 -17.53
C ALA A 296 -28.33 -6.12 -16.22
N LEU A 297 -27.66 -5.84 -15.10
CA LEU A 297 -28.31 -5.68 -13.80
C LEU A 297 -29.18 -4.42 -13.74
N LEU A 298 -28.72 -3.30 -14.32
CA LEU A 298 -29.52 -2.08 -14.47
C LEU A 298 -30.75 -2.29 -15.35
N ILE A 299 -30.62 -2.99 -16.48
CA ILE A 299 -31.74 -3.33 -17.37
C ILE A 299 -32.80 -4.12 -16.59
N ARG A 300 -32.39 -5.12 -15.81
CA ARG A 300 -33.28 -5.93 -14.97
C ARG A 300 -33.98 -5.08 -13.90
N ALA A 301 -33.25 -4.18 -13.25
CA ALA A 301 -33.78 -3.28 -12.23
C ALA A 301 -34.84 -2.33 -12.81
N LEU A 302 -34.54 -1.66 -13.92
CA LEU A 302 -35.44 -0.75 -14.61
C LEU A 302 -36.71 -1.47 -15.09
N HIS A 303 -36.56 -2.66 -15.67
CA HIS A 303 -37.69 -3.47 -16.10
C HIS A 303 -38.64 -3.84 -14.96
N ARG A 304 -38.10 -4.26 -13.81
CA ARG A 304 -38.92 -4.58 -12.62
C ARG A 304 -39.67 -3.37 -12.06
N ASN A 305 -39.16 -2.16 -12.31
CA ASN A 305 -39.81 -0.90 -11.95
C ASN A 305 -40.78 -0.37 -13.02
N GLY A 306 -41.11 -1.15 -14.05
CA GLY A 306 -41.97 -0.72 -15.15
C GLY A 306 -41.32 0.28 -16.13
N ARG A 307 -40.02 0.60 -15.95
CA ARG A 307 -39.27 1.56 -16.77
C ARG A 307 -38.65 0.90 -18.00
N GLN A 308 -39.50 0.26 -18.81
CA GLN A 308 -39.08 -0.57 -19.93
C GLN A 308 -38.30 0.19 -21.03
N ALA A 309 -38.76 1.38 -21.41
CA ALA A 309 -38.10 2.19 -22.45
C ALA A 309 -36.66 2.56 -22.05
N GLU A 310 -36.44 2.86 -20.77
CA GLU A 310 -35.12 3.16 -20.23
C GLU A 310 -34.23 1.92 -20.18
N ALA A 311 -34.79 0.76 -19.84
CA ALA A 311 -34.05 -0.50 -19.88
C ALA A 311 -33.52 -0.81 -21.29
N LEU A 312 -34.33 -0.59 -22.34
CA LEU A 312 -33.88 -0.77 -23.73
C LEU A 312 -32.85 0.30 -24.14
N THR A 313 -32.96 1.51 -23.63
CA THR A 313 -31.98 2.58 -23.88
C THR A 313 -30.62 2.24 -23.28
N VAL A 314 -30.58 1.67 -22.07
CA VAL A 314 -29.33 1.17 -21.44
C VAL A 314 -28.68 0.09 -22.31
N PHE A 315 -29.47 -0.86 -22.82
CA PHE A 315 -28.96 -1.89 -23.75
C PHE A 315 -28.33 -1.27 -25.01
N GLU A 316 -29.04 -0.35 -25.68
CA GLU A 316 -28.55 0.27 -26.91
C GLU A 316 -27.30 1.13 -26.68
N ARG A 317 -27.17 1.76 -25.52
CA ARG A 317 -25.97 2.51 -25.15
C ARG A 317 -24.78 1.57 -24.92
N ALA A 318 -24.98 0.47 -24.20
CA ALA A 318 -23.93 -0.51 -23.96
C ALA A 318 -23.50 -1.20 -25.27
N ARG A 319 -24.46 -1.57 -26.14
CA ARG A 319 -24.19 -2.14 -27.46
C ARG A 319 -23.34 -1.23 -28.33
N ARG A 320 -23.68 0.07 -28.39
CA ARG A 320 -22.89 1.06 -29.14
C ARG A 320 -21.47 1.16 -28.61
N ARG A 321 -21.29 1.32 -27.30
CA ARG A 321 -19.95 1.38 -26.69
C ARG A 321 -19.10 0.14 -26.95
N LEU A 322 -19.67 -1.06 -26.87
CA LEU A 322 -18.94 -2.29 -27.19
C LEU A 322 -18.52 -2.36 -28.67
N ALA A 323 -19.38 -1.90 -29.58
CA ALA A 323 -19.07 -1.85 -31.00
C ALA A 323 -18.02 -0.77 -31.32
N ASP A 324 -18.19 0.43 -30.77
CA ASP A 324 -17.36 1.60 -31.06
C ASP A 324 -15.96 1.46 -30.42
N ASP A 325 -15.87 1.01 -29.16
CA ASP A 325 -14.60 0.98 -28.41
C ASP A 325 -13.83 -0.34 -28.61
N LEU A 326 -14.52 -1.47 -28.81
CA LEU A 326 -13.92 -2.80 -28.86
C LEU A 326 -14.17 -3.57 -30.16
N GLY A 327 -15.07 -3.08 -31.04
CA GLY A 327 -15.43 -3.81 -32.26
C GLY A 327 -16.20 -5.11 -32.02
N VAL A 328 -16.81 -5.28 -30.85
CA VAL A 328 -17.48 -6.54 -30.46
C VAL A 328 -18.99 -6.38 -30.27
N ALA A 329 -19.72 -7.46 -30.50
CA ALA A 329 -21.16 -7.53 -30.22
C ALA A 329 -21.44 -7.77 -28.71
N PRO A 330 -22.61 -7.36 -28.18
CA PRO A 330 -23.01 -7.62 -26.79
C PRO A 330 -22.93 -9.10 -26.45
N GLY A 331 -22.31 -9.47 -25.33
CA GLY A 331 -22.24 -10.83 -24.81
C GLY A 331 -23.58 -11.42 -24.35
N PRO A 332 -23.58 -12.72 -23.97
CA PRO A 332 -24.80 -13.46 -23.66
C PRO A 332 -25.56 -12.90 -22.45
N VAL A 333 -24.86 -12.35 -21.45
CA VAL A 333 -25.45 -11.78 -20.24
C VAL A 333 -26.33 -10.57 -20.58
N LEU A 334 -25.79 -9.64 -21.38
CA LEU A 334 -26.50 -8.44 -21.79
C LEU A 334 -27.65 -8.76 -22.75
N ARG A 335 -27.44 -9.66 -23.73
CA ARG A 335 -28.51 -10.14 -24.62
C ARG A 335 -29.64 -10.87 -23.90
N ARG A 336 -29.35 -11.59 -22.81
CA ARG A 336 -30.39 -12.25 -22.01
C ARG A 336 -31.25 -11.23 -21.28
N ALA A 337 -30.63 -10.20 -20.69
CA ALA A 337 -31.36 -9.13 -20.01
C ALA A 337 -32.33 -8.42 -20.96
N GLN A 338 -31.88 -8.07 -22.18
CA GLN A 338 -32.76 -7.47 -23.20
C GLN A 338 -33.93 -8.39 -23.58
N ARG A 339 -33.66 -9.68 -23.81
CA ARG A 339 -34.71 -10.66 -24.17
C ARG A 339 -35.77 -10.78 -23.09
N THR A 340 -35.40 -10.72 -21.82
CA THR A 340 -36.37 -10.70 -20.70
C THR A 340 -37.30 -9.49 -20.80
N VAL A 341 -36.76 -8.30 -21.12
CA VAL A 341 -37.55 -7.08 -21.30
C VAL A 341 -38.50 -7.20 -22.49
N LEU A 342 -38.04 -7.73 -23.62
CA LEU A 342 -38.85 -7.83 -24.84
C LEU A 342 -40.01 -8.85 -24.71
N ARG A 343 -39.78 -9.96 -23.99
CA ARG A 343 -40.79 -11.01 -23.78
C ARG A 343 -41.91 -10.63 -22.81
N ALA A 344 -41.71 -9.63 -21.96
CA ALA A 344 -42.76 -9.14 -21.07
C ALA A 344 -43.82 -8.28 -21.79
N ARG A 345 -43.66 -8.01 -23.10
CA ARG A 345 -44.63 -7.30 -23.94
C ARG A 345 -45.67 -8.20 -24.62
N SER A 346 -45.52 -9.52 -24.53
CA SER A 346 -46.46 -10.52 -25.07
C SER A 346 -47.28 -11.14 -23.95
#